data_AF-A0A7C7LWT7-F1
#
_entry.id   AF-A0A7C7LWT7-F1
#
_cell.length_a   1.000
_cell.length_b   1.000
_cell.length_c   1.000
_cell.angle_alpha   90.00
_cell.angle_beta   90.00
_cell.angle_gamma   90.00
#
_symmetry.space_group_name_H-M   'P 1'
#
loop_
_entity.id
_entity.type
_entity.pdbx_description
1 polymer ?
#
loop_
_entity_poly.entity_id
_entity_poly.type
_entity_poly.pdbx_seq_one_letter_code
_entity_poly.pdbx_strand_id
1 'polypeptide(L)'
;MTRRLLEQAVVILLAGAGVATLLPLEAQDIETLARLRGLELPLGYYERVREDPNAFTLSNGLFRTTPEGRSASRTEGRADIPVILALFSDSEEPHISQEMIQTSLFDGPTGYGTITEAYLEFSRGALTVGGQVYPWVRTSLPIDSVVGTSNGLGDDAKLAWYLAEALDSIESEVDWTLYDSDGADGIPNSGDDDGIVDVVTFEYLEIAASCGGPSIWPHRWRMSGAAGAPYVTDDIGVAGERIKIDGYITQGVSDCTGNNVQTANVISHEFGHVLGLPDYYHPTAEGGALGRRWVLGCWALMAAGSWGCGPVDDRSVPFGPTHLSAHSKQVLGWIDYVELGEVWNHEVFLEPVQSSGLALRVPIGESGSDFLIAEFRTQTGFDHQIPAEGVLMY
;
A
#
# COMPACT_ATOMS: atom_id res chain seq x y z
N MET A 1 -62.19 -30.42 38.66
CA MET A 1 -61.39 -30.35 37.42
C MET A 1 -60.86 -28.91 37.32
N THR A 2 -59.71 -28.60 37.90
CA THR A 2 -58.32 -28.64 37.34
C THR A 2 -57.90 -27.34 36.64
N ARG A 3 -56.95 -26.61 37.29
CA ARG A 3 -55.77 -25.86 36.77
C ARG A 3 -56.02 -24.75 35.71
N ARG A 4 -55.26 -23.67 35.53
CA ARG A 4 -54.22 -22.83 36.19
C ARG A 4 -53.93 -21.72 35.12
N LEU A 5 -53.74 -20.47 35.56
CA LEU A 5 -52.88 -19.38 35.02
C LEU A 5 -52.20 -19.56 33.64
N LEU A 6 -52.22 -18.51 32.79
CA LEU A 6 -50.98 -17.91 32.28
C LEU A 6 -51.18 -16.47 31.80
N GLU A 7 -50.21 -15.63 32.15
CA GLU A 7 -50.05 -14.21 31.88
C GLU A 7 -49.75 -13.94 30.39
N GLN A 8 -50.28 -12.84 29.83
CA GLN A 8 -49.81 -12.31 28.54
C GLN A 8 -48.92 -11.10 28.83
N ALA A 9 -47.60 -11.33 28.79
CA ALA A 9 -46.57 -10.30 28.81
C ALA A 9 -46.48 -9.62 27.43
N VAL A 10 -46.42 -8.30 27.46
CA VAL A 10 -46.16 -7.43 26.31
C VAL A 10 -44.71 -7.63 25.87
N VAL A 11 -44.50 -8.11 24.64
CA VAL A 11 -43.17 -8.15 24.01
C VAL A 11 -42.94 -6.81 23.32
N ILE A 12 -42.10 -5.97 23.93
CA ILE A 12 -41.50 -4.81 23.28
C ILE A 12 -40.36 -5.35 22.41
N LEU A 13 -40.54 -5.28 21.08
CA LEU A 13 -39.48 -5.51 20.10
C LEU A 13 -38.51 -4.31 20.15
N LEU A 14 -37.37 -4.50 20.82
CA LEU A 14 -36.20 -3.64 20.67
C LEU A 14 -35.57 -3.95 19.31
N ALA A 15 -35.88 -3.14 18.31
CA ALA A 15 -35.13 -3.07 17.06
C ALA A 15 -33.76 -2.43 17.34
N GLY A 16 -32.78 -3.25 17.71
CA GLY A 16 -31.38 -2.86 17.71
C GLY A 16 -30.84 -2.83 16.28
N ALA A 17 -31.13 -1.75 15.55
CA ALA A 17 -30.38 -1.43 14.33
C ALA A 17 -29.04 -0.83 14.76
N GLY A 18 -28.04 -1.70 14.98
CA GLY A 18 -26.66 -1.27 15.00
C GLY A 18 -26.31 -0.79 13.59
N VAL A 19 -26.23 0.52 13.41
CA VAL A 19 -25.57 1.09 12.24
C VAL A 19 -24.10 0.70 12.40
N ALA A 20 -23.69 -0.36 11.71
CA ALA A 20 -22.28 -0.59 11.45
C ALA A 20 -21.83 0.61 10.61
N THR A 21 -21.21 1.59 11.25
CA THR A 21 -20.40 2.58 10.54
C THR A 21 -19.34 1.79 9.82
N LEU A 22 -19.45 1.67 8.49
CA LEU A 22 -18.34 1.22 7.65
C LEU A 22 -17.15 2.12 8.04
N LEU A 23 -16.17 1.53 8.72
CA LEU A 23 -14.90 2.21 8.93
C LEU A 23 -14.32 2.49 7.55
N PRO A 24 -13.79 3.70 7.28
CA PRO A 24 -13.11 3.96 6.02
C PRO A 24 -12.04 2.89 5.80
N LEU A 25 -11.90 2.40 4.57
CA LEU A 25 -10.90 1.40 4.18
C LEU A 25 -9.48 1.99 4.06
N GLU A 26 -9.35 3.27 4.40
CA GLU A 26 -8.13 4.06 4.25
C GLU A 26 -7.20 3.83 5.46
N ALA A 27 -5.90 3.70 5.21
CA ALA A 27 -4.84 3.51 6.22
C ALA A 27 -4.82 2.15 6.95
N GLN A 28 -5.41 1.10 6.37
CA GLN A 28 -5.51 -0.21 7.02
C GLN A 28 -4.17 -0.94 7.15
N ASP A 29 -3.22 -0.65 6.27
CA ASP A 29 -1.83 -1.05 6.35
C ASP A 29 -1.18 -0.60 7.67
N ILE A 30 -1.35 0.67 8.05
CA ILE A 30 -0.83 1.23 9.33
C ILE A 30 -1.46 0.48 10.51
N GLU A 31 -2.78 0.32 10.51
CA GLU A 31 -3.50 -0.38 11.58
C GLU A 31 -3.11 -1.84 11.69
N THR A 32 -2.99 -2.51 10.54
CA THR A 32 -2.65 -3.93 10.47
C THR A 32 -1.23 -4.16 10.93
N LEU A 33 -0.28 -3.32 10.51
CA LEU A 33 1.11 -3.43 10.91
C LEU A 33 1.27 -3.23 12.43
N ALA A 34 0.62 -2.22 13.01
CA ALA A 34 0.59 -2.02 14.46
C ALA A 34 0.11 -3.29 15.18
N ARG A 35 -1.02 -3.82 14.73
CA ARG A 35 -1.64 -5.01 15.31
C ARG A 35 -0.80 -6.27 15.13
N LEU A 36 -0.17 -6.46 13.98
CA LEU A 36 0.74 -7.58 13.70
C LEU A 36 1.92 -7.60 14.66
N ARG A 37 2.39 -6.42 15.05
CA ARG A 37 3.55 -6.22 15.92
C ARG A 37 3.17 -6.06 17.39
N GLY A 38 1.88 -6.09 17.73
CA GLY A 38 1.40 -5.88 19.09
C GLY A 38 1.66 -4.46 19.61
N LEU A 39 1.74 -3.49 18.70
CA LEU A 39 1.95 -2.08 18.98
C LEU A 39 0.60 -1.36 19.09
N GLU A 40 0.52 -0.39 19.99
CA GLU A 40 -0.56 0.58 20.00
C GLU A 40 -0.24 1.69 18.99
N LEU A 41 -1.22 2.06 18.17
CA LEU A 41 -1.07 3.21 17.28
C LEU A 41 -0.97 4.51 18.10
N PRO A 42 -0.13 5.46 17.68
CA PRO A 42 -0.03 6.76 18.32
C PRO A 42 -1.36 7.53 18.31
N LEU A 43 -1.57 8.42 19.29
CA LEU A 43 -2.79 9.23 19.37
C LEU A 43 -2.99 10.11 18.12
N GLY A 44 -1.90 10.67 17.58
CA GLY A 44 -1.94 11.52 16.39
C GLY A 44 -2.54 10.83 15.15
N TYR A 45 -2.39 9.51 15.03
CA TYR A 45 -3.06 8.73 13.97
C TYR A 45 -4.59 8.88 14.05
N TYR A 46 -5.16 8.61 15.22
CA TYR A 46 -6.61 8.65 15.42
C TYR A 46 -7.17 10.07 15.34
N GLU A 47 -6.37 11.08 15.73
CA GLU A 47 -6.72 12.48 15.55
C GLU A 47 -6.82 12.83 14.07
N ARG A 48 -5.82 12.43 13.28
CA ARG A 48 -5.80 12.70 11.84
C ARG A 48 -6.97 12.07 11.09
N VAL A 49 -7.23 10.78 11.30
CA VAL A 49 -8.35 10.08 10.65
C VAL A 49 -9.71 10.66 11.03
N ARG A 50 -9.82 11.23 12.25
CA ARG A 50 -11.05 11.89 12.69
C ARG A 50 -11.27 13.25 11.99
N GLU A 51 -10.19 13.97 11.72
CA GLU A 51 -10.23 15.27 11.04
C GLU A 51 -10.41 15.15 9.53
N ASP A 52 -9.71 14.20 8.93
CA ASP A 52 -9.76 13.88 7.51
C ASP A 52 -9.92 12.35 7.35
N PRO A 53 -11.12 11.86 7.01
CA PRO A 53 -11.33 10.44 6.75
C PRO A 53 -10.49 9.86 5.62
N ASN A 54 -9.90 10.71 4.75
CA ASN A 54 -8.97 10.32 3.70
C ASN A 54 -7.50 10.54 4.12
N ALA A 55 -7.23 10.72 5.41
CA ALA A 55 -5.86 10.72 5.92
C ALA A 55 -5.13 9.43 5.53
N PHE A 56 -3.83 9.56 5.29
CA PHE A 56 -2.98 8.45 4.87
C PHE A 56 -3.39 7.78 3.54
N THR A 57 -3.98 8.58 2.65
CA THR A 57 -4.24 8.21 1.25
C THR A 57 -3.43 9.09 0.32
N LEU A 58 -3.24 8.61 -0.91
CA LEU A 58 -2.66 9.40 -1.99
C LEU A 58 -3.79 10.09 -2.76
N SER A 59 -3.64 11.39 -2.99
CA SER A 59 -4.55 12.22 -3.81
C SER A 59 -4.35 11.98 -5.31
N ASN A 60 -3.11 11.72 -5.71
CA ASN A 60 -2.66 11.40 -7.07
C ASN A 60 -1.76 10.14 -7.03
N GLY A 61 -1.28 9.74 -8.20
CA GLY A 61 -0.48 8.55 -8.40
C GLY A 61 -0.32 8.34 -9.89
N LEU A 62 -0.07 7.10 -10.27
CA LEU A 62 -0.26 6.67 -11.66
C LEU A 62 -1.74 6.45 -11.97
N PHE A 63 -2.64 7.19 -11.33
CA PHE A 63 -4.08 7.16 -11.51
C PHE A 63 -4.60 8.59 -11.38
N ARG A 64 -5.77 8.84 -11.94
CA ARG A 64 -6.47 10.12 -11.75
C ARG A 64 -7.70 9.97 -10.90
N THR A 65 -8.00 10.99 -10.11
CA THR A 65 -9.28 11.05 -9.41
C THR A 65 -10.15 12.10 -10.08
N THR A 66 -11.28 11.67 -10.66
CA THR A 66 -12.32 12.56 -11.20
C THR A 66 -13.47 12.69 -10.18
N PRO A 67 -14.34 13.70 -10.30
CA PRO A 67 -15.57 13.78 -9.52
C PRO A 67 -16.46 12.53 -9.66
N GLU A 68 -16.36 11.82 -10.78
CA GLU A 68 -17.04 10.55 -11.06
C GLU A 68 -16.34 9.32 -10.43
N GLY A 69 -15.19 9.52 -9.77
CA GLY A 69 -14.36 8.48 -9.16
C GLY A 69 -12.96 8.38 -9.78
N ARG A 70 -12.19 7.38 -9.35
CA ARG A 70 -10.84 7.13 -9.87
C ARG A 70 -10.90 6.72 -11.36
N SER A 71 -10.26 7.47 -12.25
CA SER A 71 -10.09 7.15 -13.67
C SER A 71 -8.69 6.61 -13.96
N ALA A 72 -8.68 5.48 -14.69
CA ALA A 72 -7.56 4.73 -15.29
C ALA A 72 -6.19 4.85 -14.62
N SER A 73 -5.75 3.75 -14.00
CA SER A 73 -4.37 3.58 -13.53
C SER A 73 -3.42 3.27 -14.70
N ARG A 74 -2.12 3.52 -14.56
CA ARG A 74 -1.10 3.02 -15.49
C ARG A 74 -1.05 1.50 -15.41
N THR A 75 -1.50 0.85 -16.48
CA THR A 75 -1.56 -0.62 -16.54
C THR A 75 -0.46 -1.23 -17.40
N GLU A 76 0.26 -0.42 -18.18
CA GLU A 76 1.30 -0.91 -19.08
C GLU A 76 2.49 0.07 -19.23
N GLY A 77 3.53 -0.39 -19.92
CA GLY A 77 4.72 0.39 -20.21
C GLY A 77 5.70 0.42 -19.03
N ARG A 78 6.23 1.60 -18.74
CA ARG A 78 7.22 1.81 -17.68
C ARG A 78 6.75 2.87 -16.69
N ALA A 79 6.90 2.59 -15.40
CA ALA A 79 6.72 3.54 -14.32
C ALA A 79 8.03 3.63 -13.54
N ASP A 80 8.50 4.84 -13.24
CA ASP A 80 9.71 5.06 -12.44
C ASP A 80 9.38 5.78 -11.14
N ILE A 81 10.00 5.37 -10.04
CA ILE A 81 9.78 5.95 -8.71
C ILE A 81 11.11 6.56 -8.21
N PRO A 82 11.11 7.83 -7.77
CA PRO A 82 12.26 8.42 -7.09
C PRO A 82 12.27 7.99 -5.61
N VAL A 83 13.44 7.55 -5.13
CA VAL A 83 13.66 7.18 -3.73
C VAL A 83 14.70 8.13 -3.12
N ILE A 84 14.27 8.95 -2.17
CA ILE A 84 15.07 9.97 -1.51
C ILE A 84 15.51 9.44 -0.15
N LEU A 85 16.83 9.37 0.06
CA LEU A 85 17.40 8.87 1.30
C LEU A 85 17.72 10.03 2.23
N ALA A 86 17.09 10.08 3.40
CA ALA A 86 17.19 11.20 4.30
C ALA A 86 17.67 10.79 5.70
N LEU A 87 18.70 11.48 6.19
CA LEU A 87 19.19 11.37 7.56
C LEU A 87 18.63 12.52 8.41
N PHE A 88 18.33 12.23 9.67
CA PHE A 88 18.18 13.26 10.69
C PHE A 88 19.53 13.93 10.97
N SER A 89 19.53 15.10 11.60
CA SER A 89 20.78 15.79 11.92
C SER A 89 21.65 15.03 12.93
N ASP A 90 21.04 14.19 13.76
CA ASP A 90 21.67 13.35 14.77
C ASP A 90 21.74 11.86 14.38
N SER A 91 21.34 11.49 13.16
CA SER A 91 21.55 10.13 12.63
C SER A 91 23.03 9.79 12.59
N GLU A 92 23.35 8.51 12.77
CA GLU A 92 24.68 7.99 12.47
C GLU A 92 25.01 8.15 10.97
N GLU A 93 26.27 7.91 10.60
CA GLU A 93 26.63 7.81 9.19
C GLU A 93 26.05 6.51 8.60
N PRO A 94 25.51 6.54 7.37
CA PRO A 94 24.74 5.42 6.84
C PRO A 94 25.62 4.20 6.57
N HIS A 95 25.34 3.10 7.26
CA HIS A 95 25.93 1.78 6.99
C HIS A 95 25.24 1.03 5.86
N ILE A 96 24.01 1.44 5.49
CA ILE A 96 23.28 0.94 4.32
C ILE A 96 23.50 1.96 3.19
N SER A 97 24.19 1.53 2.13
CA SER A 97 24.53 2.41 1.01
C SER A 97 23.36 2.59 0.04
N GLN A 98 23.40 3.68 -0.73
CA GLN A 98 22.50 3.92 -1.87
C GLN A 98 22.46 2.71 -2.83
N GLU A 99 23.62 2.11 -3.14
CA GLU A 99 23.72 0.93 -4.02
C GLU A 99 23.03 -0.30 -3.43
N MET A 100 23.12 -0.50 -2.11
CA MET A 100 22.42 -1.61 -1.44
C MET A 100 20.91 -1.46 -1.59
N ILE A 101 20.38 -0.24 -1.45
CA ILE A 101 18.95 0.05 -1.57
C ILE A 101 18.51 -0.06 -3.03
N GLN A 102 19.27 0.52 -3.98
CA GLN A 102 19.00 0.39 -5.42
C GLN A 102 18.95 -1.08 -5.85
N THR A 103 19.94 -1.88 -5.41
CA THR A 103 19.97 -3.31 -5.66
C THR A 103 18.78 -4.03 -5.02
N SER A 104 18.43 -3.66 -3.79
CA SER A 104 17.35 -4.33 -3.06
C SER A 104 15.97 -4.07 -3.67
N LEU A 105 15.74 -2.83 -4.12
CA LEU A 105 14.45 -2.40 -4.61
C LEU A 105 14.27 -2.68 -6.10
N PHE A 106 15.25 -2.40 -6.96
CA PHE A 106 15.05 -2.31 -8.40
C PHE A 106 15.95 -3.22 -9.25
N ASP A 107 17.25 -3.32 -8.94
CA ASP A 107 18.20 -3.95 -9.87
C ASP A 107 18.26 -5.48 -9.70
N GLY A 108 18.29 -5.94 -8.44
CA GLY A 108 18.37 -7.35 -8.10
C GLY A 108 19.60 -8.08 -8.68
N PRO A 109 19.59 -9.43 -8.66
CA PRO A 109 18.59 -10.26 -7.98
C PRO A 109 18.75 -10.20 -6.45
N THR A 110 17.65 -10.36 -5.73
CA THR A 110 17.64 -10.47 -4.26
C THR A 110 16.94 -11.77 -3.83
N GLY A 111 17.04 -12.13 -2.54
CA GLY A 111 16.42 -13.36 -2.02
C GLY A 111 14.89 -13.39 -2.11
N TYR A 112 14.24 -12.22 -2.16
CA TYR A 112 12.78 -12.07 -2.22
C TYR A 112 12.30 -11.38 -3.52
N GLY A 113 13.23 -11.14 -4.46
CA GLY A 113 12.98 -10.37 -5.66
C GLY A 113 12.93 -8.85 -5.42
N THR A 114 12.81 -8.13 -6.51
CA THR A 114 12.70 -6.66 -6.59
C THR A 114 11.28 -6.24 -6.93
N ILE A 115 10.95 -4.95 -6.77
CA ILE A 115 9.67 -4.42 -7.26
C ILE A 115 9.58 -4.54 -8.78
N THR A 116 10.72 -4.39 -9.48
CA THR A 116 10.85 -4.58 -10.92
C THR A 116 10.39 -5.98 -11.34
N GLU A 117 10.97 -7.01 -10.74
CA GLU A 117 10.65 -8.42 -11.01
C GLU A 117 9.20 -8.74 -10.61
N ALA A 118 8.76 -8.25 -9.44
CA ALA A 118 7.43 -8.48 -8.91
C ALA A 118 6.36 -7.96 -9.87
N TYR A 119 6.42 -6.68 -10.24
CA TYR A 119 5.41 -6.08 -11.11
C TYR A 119 5.47 -6.57 -12.56
N LEU A 120 6.64 -6.94 -13.06
CA LEU A 120 6.77 -7.60 -14.36
C LEU A 120 6.05 -8.95 -14.36
N GLU A 121 6.18 -9.75 -13.30
CA GLU A 121 5.46 -11.01 -13.14
C GLU A 121 3.96 -10.77 -12.90
N PHE A 122 3.60 -9.83 -12.03
CA PHE A 122 2.22 -9.56 -11.64
C PHE A 122 1.36 -9.12 -12.83
N SER A 123 1.95 -8.29 -13.70
CA SER A 123 1.33 -7.72 -14.89
C SER A 123 1.47 -8.61 -16.13
N ARG A 124 2.10 -9.79 -16.00
CA ARG A 124 2.37 -10.70 -17.12
C ARG A 124 3.15 -10.01 -18.26
N GLY A 125 4.07 -9.13 -17.89
CA GLY A 125 4.91 -8.37 -18.82
C GLY A 125 4.33 -7.04 -19.32
N ALA A 126 3.13 -6.64 -18.87
CA ALA A 126 2.53 -5.39 -19.32
C ALA A 126 3.21 -4.16 -18.71
N LEU A 127 3.57 -4.20 -17.42
CA LEU A 127 4.15 -3.09 -16.68
C LEU A 127 5.54 -3.44 -16.17
N THR A 128 6.50 -2.55 -16.42
CA THR A 128 7.83 -2.57 -15.79
C THR A 128 7.90 -1.42 -14.80
N VAL A 129 8.22 -1.72 -13.54
CA VAL A 129 8.49 -0.70 -12.53
C VAL A 129 10.00 -0.55 -12.41
N GLY A 130 10.49 0.67 -12.42
CA GLY A 130 11.87 1.00 -12.12
C GLY A 130 11.94 2.13 -11.10
N GLY A 131 13.15 2.60 -10.87
CA GLY A 131 13.36 3.73 -9.99
C GLY A 131 14.83 4.07 -9.82
N GLN A 132 15.04 5.25 -9.27
CA GLN A 132 16.37 5.76 -8.95
C GLN A 132 16.40 6.08 -7.46
N VAL A 133 17.33 5.45 -6.77
CA VAL A 133 17.70 5.83 -5.41
C VAL A 133 18.72 6.96 -5.49
N TYR A 134 18.45 8.07 -4.82
CA TYR A 134 19.33 9.23 -4.77
C TYR A 134 20.30 9.16 -3.58
N PRO A 135 21.42 9.91 -3.61
CA PRO A 135 22.38 9.91 -2.51
C PRO A 135 21.74 10.29 -1.17
N TRP A 136 22.34 9.80 -0.08
CA TRP A 136 21.96 10.23 1.26
C TRP A 136 22.14 11.74 1.44
N VAL A 137 21.07 12.40 1.87
CA VAL A 137 21.12 13.79 2.33
C VAL A 137 20.89 13.86 3.84
N ARG A 138 21.53 14.83 4.49
CA ARG A 138 21.37 15.05 5.93
C ARG A 138 20.60 16.34 6.16
N THR A 139 19.44 16.20 6.79
CA THR A 139 18.60 17.34 7.19
C THR A 139 19.17 18.02 8.44
N SER A 140 18.67 19.21 8.75
CA SER A 140 19.02 19.97 9.95
C SER A 140 18.25 19.52 11.20
N LEU A 141 17.21 18.71 11.03
CA LEU A 141 16.26 18.35 12.07
C LEU A 141 16.66 17.05 12.80
N PRO A 142 16.76 17.07 14.14
CA PRO A 142 17.03 15.87 14.92
C PRO A 142 15.79 14.97 15.00
N ILE A 143 16.00 13.66 15.17
CA ILE A 143 14.94 12.64 15.15
C ILE A 143 13.76 12.99 16.06
N ASP A 144 14.02 13.37 17.33
CA ASP A 144 12.99 13.70 18.32
C ASP A 144 12.03 14.80 17.84
N SER A 145 12.54 15.76 17.07
CA SER A 145 11.72 16.84 16.52
C SER A 145 10.90 16.42 15.31
N VAL A 146 11.44 15.49 14.49
CA VAL A 146 10.77 15.00 13.30
C VAL A 146 9.65 14.03 13.68
N VAL A 147 9.92 13.13 14.62
CA VAL A 147 8.96 12.11 15.05
C VAL A 147 7.91 12.66 16.02
N GLY A 148 8.25 13.67 16.83
CA GLY A 148 7.33 14.21 17.83
C GLY A 148 6.81 13.14 18.79
N THR A 149 5.62 13.36 19.36
CA THR A 149 4.99 12.41 20.29
C THR A 149 4.24 11.27 19.61
N SER A 150 4.07 11.33 18.28
CA SER A 150 3.28 10.37 17.51
C SER A 150 4.00 9.81 16.28
N ASN A 151 5.31 9.64 16.36
CA ASN A 151 6.13 9.00 15.32
C ASN A 151 5.91 9.56 13.90
N GLY A 152 5.77 10.88 13.77
CA GLY A 152 5.54 11.57 12.49
C GLY A 152 4.06 11.74 12.12
N LEU A 153 3.12 11.18 12.90
CA LEU A 153 1.68 11.22 12.58
C LEU A 153 0.92 12.36 13.29
N GLY A 154 1.53 13.01 14.28
CA GLY A 154 0.92 14.07 15.09
C GLY A 154 1.28 15.49 14.61
N ASP A 155 0.52 16.50 15.05
CA ASP A 155 0.74 17.90 14.67
C ASP A 155 1.99 18.54 15.27
N ASP A 156 2.55 17.93 16.31
CA ASP A 156 3.81 18.35 16.92
C ASP A 156 5.06 17.84 16.17
N ALA A 157 4.87 16.91 15.23
CA ALA A 157 5.92 16.35 14.41
C ALA A 157 6.39 17.33 13.32
N LYS A 158 7.70 17.40 13.09
CA LYS A 158 8.30 18.17 11.98
C LYS A 158 8.54 17.34 10.72
N LEU A 159 7.77 16.28 10.51
CA LEU A 159 7.92 15.38 9.35
C LEU A 159 7.94 16.14 8.02
N ALA A 160 6.93 17.00 7.76
CA ALA A 160 6.89 17.74 6.50
C ALA A 160 8.11 18.64 6.27
N TRP A 161 8.65 19.26 7.33
CA TRP A 161 9.87 20.07 7.24
C TRP A 161 11.10 19.22 6.93
N TYR A 162 11.17 18.02 7.50
CA TYR A 162 12.23 17.05 7.23
C TYR A 162 12.19 16.55 5.78
N LEU A 163 11.01 16.23 5.25
CA LEU A 163 10.84 15.84 3.84
C LEU A 163 11.20 16.99 2.91
N ALA A 164 10.76 18.22 3.22
CA ALA A 164 11.07 19.41 2.42
C ALA A 164 12.59 19.73 2.41
N GLU A 165 13.29 19.65 3.55
CA GLU A 165 14.74 19.85 3.59
C GLU A 165 15.50 18.76 2.81
N ALA A 166 14.98 17.53 2.79
CA ALA A 166 15.56 16.47 1.97
C ALA A 166 15.41 16.78 0.47
N LEU A 167 14.21 17.21 0.04
CA LEU A 167 13.95 17.65 -1.34
C LEU A 167 14.84 18.83 -1.75
N ASP A 168 14.90 19.88 -0.92
CA ASP A 168 15.76 21.06 -1.16
C ASP A 168 17.23 20.67 -1.36
N SER A 169 17.68 19.60 -0.69
CA SER A 169 19.07 19.14 -0.76
C SER A 169 19.42 18.38 -2.04
N ILE A 170 18.41 17.79 -2.71
CA ILE A 170 18.60 17.01 -3.95
C ILE A 170 18.08 17.73 -5.19
N GLU A 171 17.50 18.91 -5.05
CA GLU A 171 16.76 19.59 -6.11
C GLU A 171 17.57 19.79 -7.39
N SER A 172 18.89 20.02 -7.28
CA SER A 172 19.76 20.15 -8.44
C SER A 172 20.20 18.83 -9.10
N GLU A 173 19.90 17.70 -8.46
CA GLU A 173 20.29 16.35 -8.90
C GLU A 173 19.14 15.57 -9.55
N VAL A 174 17.90 16.04 -9.37
CA VAL A 174 16.69 15.37 -9.85
C VAL A 174 16.01 16.22 -10.91
N ASP A 175 15.64 15.59 -12.03
CA ASP A 175 14.71 16.17 -12.99
C ASP A 175 13.31 15.63 -12.65
N TRP A 176 12.52 16.42 -11.94
CA TRP A 176 11.20 16.02 -11.46
C TRP A 176 10.19 15.85 -12.59
N THR A 177 10.47 16.38 -13.79
CA THR A 177 9.60 16.17 -14.96
C THR A 177 9.57 14.71 -15.41
N LEU A 178 10.55 13.89 -15.00
CA LEU A 178 10.58 12.46 -15.33
C LEU A 178 9.60 11.62 -14.51
N TYR A 179 8.99 12.19 -13.47
CA TYR A 179 8.16 11.47 -12.50
C TYR A 179 6.71 11.95 -12.44
N ASP A 180 6.30 12.83 -13.36
CA ASP A 180 4.91 13.22 -13.61
C ASP A 180 4.46 12.49 -14.88
N SER A 181 3.74 11.38 -14.75
CA SER A 181 3.51 10.45 -15.87
C SER A 181 2.17 9.72 -15.76
N ASP A 182 1.19 10.36 -15.13
CA ASP A 182 -0.15 9.83 -14.91
C ASP A 182 -1.08 9.95 -16.13
N GLY A 183 -0.56 10.50 -17.23
CA GLY A 183 -1.13 10.60 -18.56
C GLY A 183 -1.54 9.27 -19.17
N ALA A 184 -2.54 9.31 -20.03
CA ALA A 184 -3.02 8.15 -20.76
C ALA A 184 -1.99 7.67 -21.80
N ASP A 185 -1.09 8.53 -22.27
CA ASP A 185 -0.01 8.14 -23.17
C ASP A 185 1.19 7.51 -22.46
N GLY A 186 1.25 7.66 -21.14
CA GLY A 186 2.30 7.14 -20.28
C GLY A 186 3.69 7.74 -20.53
N ILE A 187 3.78 8.91 -21.17
CA ILE A 187 5.03 9.64 -21.43
C ILE A 187 5.20 10.69 -20.33
N PRO A 188 6.32 10.71 -19.58
CA PRO A 188 6.51 11.72 -18.53
C PRO A 188 6.50 13.16 -19.04
N ASN A 189 5.87 14.06 -18.27
CA ASN A 189 5.69 15.48 -18.52
C ASN A 189 5.15 15.79 -19.92
N SER A 190 4.18 14.97 -20.33
CA SER A 190 3.34 15.06 -21.50
C SER A 190 2.20 16.06 -21.31
N GLY A 191 1.61 16.52 -22.41
CA GLY A 191 0.53 17.49 -22.39
C GLY A 191 -0.79 16.98 -21.80
N ASP A 192 -0.87 15.69 -21.49
CA ASP A 192 -2.00 15.11 -20.76
C ASP A 192 -1.73 14.91 -19.28
N ASP A 193 -0.51 15.09 -18.75
CA ASP A 193 -0.12 14.99 -17.34
C ASP A 193 -0.61 16.17 -16.46
N ASP A 194 -0.63 15.98 -15.14
CA ASP A 194 -1.22 16.93 -14.18
C ASP A 194 -0.22 17.93 -13.55
N GLY A 195 1.08 17.79 -13.81
CA GLY A 195 2.12 18.65 -13.28
C GLY A 195 2.55 18.28 -11.85
N ILE A 196 2.16 17.10 -11.37
CA ILE A 196 2.46 16.60 -10.03
C ILE A 196 3.18 15.26 -10.16
N VAL A 197 4.31 15.13 -9.46
CA VAL A 197 5.01 13.85 -9.37
C VAL A 197 4.05 12.76 -8.87
N ASP A 198 4.01 11.63 -9.60
CA ASP A 198 3.12 10.50 -9.37
C ASP A 198 3.23 10.03 -7.91
N VAL A 199 4.46 9.82 -7.43
CA VAL A 199 4.76 9.59 -6.01
C VAL A 199 6.26 9.79 -5.74
N VAL A 200 6.63 10.19 -4.52
CA VAL A 200 8.01 10.14 -4.04
C VAL A 200 8.12 9.23 -2.82
N THR A 201 9.15 8.38 -2.78
CA THR A 201 9.45 7.57 -1.59
C THR A 201 10.58 8.21 -0.81
N PHE A 202 10.40 8.39 0.49
CA PHE A 202 11.43 8.83 1.42
C PHE A 202 11.84 7.69 2.34
N GLU A 203 13.14 7.42 2.41
CA GLU A 203 13.68 6.38 3.28
C GLU A 203 14.66 6.93 4.32
N TYR A 204 14.44 6.55 5.57
CA TYR A 204 15.27 6.93 6.72
C TYR A 204 16.06 5.74 7.25
N LEU A 205 17.17 6.03 7.96
CA LEU A 205 18.14 5.02 8.39
C LEU A 205 17.68 4.22 9.63
N GLU A 206 17.01 4.90 10.56
CA GLU A 206 16.68 4.37 11.88
C GLU A 206 15.56 3.33 11.83
N ILE A 207 15.53 2.46 12.84
CA ILE A 207 14.48 1.46 12.98
C ILE A 207 13.12 2.16 13.08
N ALA A 208 12.23 1.81 12.16
CA ALA A 208 10.87 2.34 12.08
C ALA A 208 10.06 2.10 13.36
N ALA A 209 9.14 3.01 13.69
CA ALA A 209 8.24 2.85 14.84
C ALA A 209 7.37 1.59 14.74
N SER A 210 7.01 1.20 13.51
CA SER A 210 6.27 -0.04 13.25
C SER A 210 7.08 -1.31 13.58
N CYS A 211 8.39 -1.20 13.74
CA CYS A 211 9.27 -2.26 14.27
C CYS A 211 9.56 -2.09 15.78
N GLY A 212 8.90 -1.14 16.45
CA GLY A 212 9.19 -0.75 17.83
C GLY A 212 10.42 0.14 17.99
N GLY A 213 10.93 0.70 16.89
CA GLY A 213 12.06 1.63 16.90
C GLY A 213 11.67 3.08 17.20
N PRO A 214 12.65 3.99 17.27
CA PRO A 214 12.43 5.39 17.65
C PRO A 214 11.92 6.28 16.51
N SER A 215 11.96 5.80 15.26
CA SER A 215 11.81 6.65 14.09
C SER A 215 10.35 6.92 13.70
N ILE A 216 10.15 7.38 12.47
CA ILE A 216 8.86 7.60 11.83
C ILE A 216 8.09 6.27 11.78
N TRP A 217 6.76 6.37 11.88
CA TRP A 217 5.86 5.28 11.55
C TRP A 217 5.67 5.26 10.03
N PRO A 218 6.08 4.21 9.30
CA PRO A 218 5.93 4.15 7.85
C PRO A 218 4.48 4.37 7.41
N HIS A 219 4.28 5.27 6.46
CA HIS A 219 2.96 5.58 5.92
C HIS A 219 3.09 6.29 4.58
N ARG A 220 2.00 6.25 3.80
CA ARG A 220 1.78 7.15 2.66
C ARG A 220 0.85 8.29 3.06
N TRP A 221 1.04 9.48 2.52
CA TRP A 221 0.10 10.60 2.68
C TRP A 221 0.39 11.70 1.66
N ARG A 222 0.02 12.95 1.99
CA ARG A 222 0.19 14.13 1.13
C ARG A 222 0.88 15.28 1.85
N MET A 223 1.81 15.95 1.18
CA MET A 223 2.48 17.17 1.64
C MET A 223 1.47 18.27 1.96
N SER A 224 0.41 18.42 1.15
CA SER A 224 -0.67 19.37 1.43
C SER A 224 -1.45 19.07 2.71
N GLY A 225 -1.56 17.80 3.09
CA GLY A 225 -2.15 17.38 4.37
C GLY A 225 -1.23 17.64 5.56
N ALA A 226 0.08 17.43 5.38
CA ALA A 226 1.07 17.56 6.45
C ALA A 226 1.60 19.00 6.65
N ALA A 227 1.67 19.79 5.58
CA ALA A 227 2.27 21.14 5.54
C ALA A 227 1.29 22.24 5.12
N GLY A 228 0.08 21.89 4.68
CA GLY A 228 -0.93 22.83 4.16
C GLY A 228 -0.78 23.20 2.69
N ALA A 229 0.28 22.75 2.01
CA ALA A 229 0.48 22.89 0.56
C ALA A 229 1.40 21.79 0.00
N PRO A 230 1.32 21.46 -1.30
CA PRO A 230 2.34 20.64 -1.97
C PRO A 230 3.72 21.30 -1.93
N TYR A 231 4.77 20.51 -2.01
CA TYR A 231 6.12 21.02 -2.30
C TYR A 231 6.19 21.48 -3.76
N VAL A 232 6.92 22.57 -4.03
CA VAL A 232 7.04 23.16 -5.37
C VAL A 232 8.50 23.08 -5.79
N THR A 233 8.76 22.39 -6.89
CA THR A 233 10.11 22.17 -7.41
C THR A 233 10.59 23.36 -8.25
N ASP A 234 11.86 23.37 -8.64
CA ASP A 234 12.48 24.30 -9.58
C ASP A 234 12.25 23.94 -11.05
N ASP A 235 11.79 22.72 -11.32
CA ASP A 235 11.51 22.23 -12.66
C ASP A 235 10.20 22.76 -13.23
N ILE A 236 10.24 23.14 -14.50
CA ILE A 236 9.08 23.66 -15.24
C ILE A 236 8.50 22.55 -16.10
N GLY A 237 7.25 22.16 -15.79
CA GLY A 237 6.49 21.20 -16.58
C GLY A 237 6.07 21.75 -17.94
N VAL A 238 5.53 20.89 -18.80
CA VAL A 238 5.12 21.22 -20.18
C VAL A 238 4.03 22.29 -20.24
N ALA A 239 3.23 22.41 -19.18
CA ALA A 239 2.22 23.47 -19.03
C ALA A 239 2.82 24.85 -18.72
N GLY A 240 4.13 24.96 -18.48
CA GLY A 240 4.82 26.19 -18.12
C GLY A 240 4.74 26.56 -16.63
N GLU A 241 4.14 25.69 -15.81
CA GLU A 241 4.08 25.80 -14.35
C GLU A 241 5.16 24.94 -13.71
N ARG A 242 5.48 25.21 -12.44
CA ARG A 242 6.42 24.38 -11.66
C ARG A 242 5.80 23.02 -11.33
N ILE A 243 6.60 21.96 -11.49
CA ILE A 243 6.25 20.63 -11.01
C ILE A 243 6.07 20.66 -9.49
N LYS A 244 5.14 19.85 -8.99
CA LYS A 244 4.83 19.75 -7.56
C LYS A 244 5.01 18.34 -7.07
N ILE A 245 5.23 18.21 -5.76
CA ILE A 245 5.21 16.94 -5.05
C ILE A 245 4.15 17.04 -3.97
N ASP A 246 3.09 16.25 -4.08
CA ASP A 246 2.05 16.15 -3.07
C ASP A 246 2.04 14.76 -2.42
N GLY A 247 1.86 13.69 -3.20
CA GLY A 247 1.91 12.32 -2.70
C GLY A 247 3.31 11.88 -2.25
N TYR A 248 3.40 11.29 -1.06
CA TYR A 248 4.63 10.70 -0.55
C TYR A 248 4.41 9.36 0.13
N ILE A 249 5.45 8.54 0.17
CA ILE A 249 5.58 7.32 0.99
C ILE A 249 6.79 7.50 1.91
N THR A 250 6.67 7.08 3.17
CA THR A 250 7.80 7.00 4.12
C THR A 250 8.02 5.55 4.55
N GLN A 251 9.28 5.10 4.53
CA GLN A 251 9.67 3.79 5.04
C GLN A 251 11.11 3.79 5.56
N GLY A 252 11.52 2.74 6.28
CA GLY A 252 12.92 2.60 6.73
C GLY A 252 13.75 1.85 5.70
N VAL A 253 15.03 2.21 5.51
CA VAL A 253 15.94 1.51 4.59
C VAL A 253 16.32 0.09 5.07
N SER A 254 16.00 -0.25 6.32
CA SER A 254 16.43 -1.50 6.96
C SER A 254 15.28 -2.39 7.37
N ASP A 255 15.57 -3.66 7.59
CA ASP A 255 14.70 -4.55 8.37
C ASP A 255 14.52 -4.07 9.82
N CYS A 256 13.66 -4.75 10.58
CA CYS A 256 13.40 -4.41 11.98
C CYS A 256 14.61 -4.60 12.92
N THR A 257 15.73 -5.14 12.46
CA THR A 257 16.98 -5.22 13.25
C THR A 257 17.83 -3.97 13.11
N GLY A 258 17.59 -3.15 12.08
CA GLY A 258 18.43 -1.99 11.75
C GLY A 258 19.68 -2.34 10.95
N ASN A 259 20.01 -3.63 10.76
CA ASN A 259 21.32 -4.05 10.25
C ASN A 259 21.31 -4.46 8.78
N ASN A 260 20.20 -4.99 8.28
CA ASN A 260 20.10 -5.45 6.90
C ASN A 260 19.22 -4.49 6.11
N VAL A 261 19.55 -4.27 4.84
CA VAL A 261 18.69 -3.53 3.92
C VAL A 261 17.31 -4.19 3.84
N GLN A 262 16.26 -3.36 3.75
CA GLN A 262 14.90 -3.82 3.59
C GLN A 262 14.70 -4.62 2.29
N THR A 263 13.70 -5.49 2.25
CA THR A 263 13.24 -6.18 1.03
C THR A 263 12.27 -5.30 0.24
N ALA A 264 12.09 -5.56 -1.06
CA ALA A 264 11.12 -4.85 -1.89
C ALA A 264 9.63 -5.10 -1.53
N ASN A 265 9.33 -5.92 -0.52
CA ASN A 265 7.96 -6.32 -0.16
C ASN A 265 7.05 -5.13 0.19
N VAL A 266 7.54 -4.21 1.02
CA VAL A 266 6.72 -3.08 1.51
C VAL A 266 6.48 -2.09 0.39
N ILE A 267 7.55 -1.67 -0.31
CA ILE A 267 7.39 -0.77 -1.46
C ILE A 267 6.53 -1.39 -2.57
N SER A 268 6.53 -2.72 -2.73
CA SER A 268 5.63 -3.39 -3.66
C SER A 268 4.16 -3.22 -3.26
N HIS A 269 3.84 -3.26 -1.97
CA HIS A 269 2.50 -2.98 -1.47
C HIS A 269 2.13 -1.50 -1.69
N GLU A 270 3.02 -0.57 -1.31
CA GLU A 270 2.77 0.86 -1.47
C GLU A 270 2.60 1.27 -2.93
N PHE A 271 3.35 0.67 -3.85
CA PHE A 271 3.17 0.91 -5.28
C PHE A 271 1.82 0.43 -5.79
N GLY A 272 1.20 -0.56 -5.15
CA GLY A 272 -0.20 -0.92 -5.41
C GLY A 272 -1.15 0.27 -5.18
N HIS A 273 -0.93 1.08 -4.16
CA HIS A 273 -1.69 2.32 -3.93
C HIS A 273 -1.35 3.42 -4.93
N VAL A 274 -0.11 3.47 -5.43
CA VAL A 274 0.30 4.36 -6.53
C VAL A 274 -0.41 3.99 -7.83
N LEU A 275 -0.73 2.70 -8.03
CA LEU A 275 -1.63 2.23 -9.10
C LEU A 275 -3.11 2.34 -8.73
N GLY A 276 -3.44 2.90 -7.58
CA GLY A 276 -4.81 3.14 -7.17
C GLY A 276 -5.58 1.92 -6.66
N LEU A 277 -4.89 0.88 -6.21
CA LEU A 277 -5.52 -0.23 -5.50
C LEU A 277 -5.81 0.16 -4.03
N PRO A 278 -6.93 -0.30 -3.45
CA PRO A 278 -7.21 -0.14 -2.03
C PRO A 278 -6.50 -1.20 -1.20
N ASP A 279 -6.49 -0.99 0.11
CA ASP A 279 -6.20 -2.04 1.07
C ASP A 279 -7.35 -3.06 1.14
N TYR A 280 -7.00 -4.34 1.20
CA TYR A 280 -7.94 -5.46 1.42
C TYR A 280 -7.68 -6.16 2.77
N TYR A 281 -7.10 -5.44 3.74
CA TYR A 281 -7.01 -5.97 5.09
C TYR A 281 -8.41 -6.11 5.68
N HIS A 282 -8.59 -7.08 6.56
CA HIS A 282 -9.82 -7.16 7.34
C HIS A 282 -9.66 -6.33 8.62
N PRO A 283 -10.44 -5.25 8.81
CA PRO A 283 -10.42 -4.51 10.06
C PRO A 283 -10.98 -5.43 11.15
N THR A 284 -10.16 -5.82 12.13
CA THR A 284 -10.69 -6.55 13.29
C THR A 284 -11.26 -5.54 14.27
N ALA A 285 -12.58 -5.36 14.25
CA ALA A 285 -13.29 -4.75 15.36
C ALA A 285 -13.27 -5.74 16.54
N GLU A 286 -12.35 -5.50 17.48
CA GLU A 286 -12.10 -6.26 18.72
C GLU A 286 -11.52 -7.69 18.57
N GLY A 287 -10.65 -8.07 19.53
CA GLY A 287 -10.09 -9.44 19.65
C GLY A 287 -8.60 -9.61 19.30
N GLY A 288 -7.93 -8.56 18.81
CA GLY A 288 -6.51 -8.62 18.46
C GLY A 288 -6.18 -9.70 17.43
N ALA A 289 -4.98 -10.26 17.48
CA ALA A 289 -4.54 -11.33 16.57
C ALA A 289 -5.47 -12.58 16.55
N LEU A 290 -6.29 -12.78 17.59
CA LEU A 290 -7.19 -13.92 17.75
C LEU A 290 -8.57 -13.69 17.09
N GLY A 291 -8.93 -12.44 16.77
CA GLY A 291 -10.18 -12.08 16.07
C GLY A 291 -10.04 -12.00 14.55
N ARG A 292 -8.86 -12.34 14.00
CA ARG A 292 -8.52 -12.22 12.58
C ARG A 292 -9.46 -13.06 11.72
N ARG A 293 -10.15 -12.41 10.78
CA ARG A 293 -10.66 -13.06 9.57
C ARG A 293 -9.75 -12.66 8.42
N TRP A 294 -8.80 -13.51 8.08
CA TRP A 294 -8.03 -13.33 6.86
C TRP A 294 -8.95 -13.66 5.69
N VAL A 295 -9.57 -12.63 5.08
CA VAL A 295 -10.34 -12.86 3.84
C VAL A 295 -9.36 -13.22 2.73
N LEU A 296 -8.37 -12.34 2.49
CA LEU A 296 -7.24 -12.60 1.59
C LEU A 296 -5.92 -12.83 2.35
N GLY A 297 -5.66 -12.04 3.40
CA GLY A 297 -4.44 -12.16 4.19
C GLY A 297 -3.17 -12.17 3.34
N CYS A 298 -2.23 -13.04 3.66
CA CYS A 298 -0.97 -13.17 2.92
C CYS A 298 -1.11 -13.65 1.48
N TRP A 299 -2.28 -14.12 1.06
CA TRP A 299 -2.49 -14.51 -0.32
C TRP A 299 -2.56 -13.30 -1.24
N ALA A 300 -2.83 -12.09 -0.76
CA ALA A 300 -2.84 -10.90 -1.61
C ALA A 300 -1.85 -9.86 -1.11
N LEU A 301 -1.06 -9.29 -2.03
CA LEU A 301 -0.13 -8.20 -1.71
C LEU A 301 -0.81 -7.02 -1.03
N MET A 302 -1.97 -6.58 -1.55
CA MET A 302 -2.78 -5.49 -0.96
C MET A 302 -3.52 -5.90 0.33
N ALA A 303 -3.27 -7.10 0.84
CA ALA A 303 -3.57 -7.50 2.20
C ALA A 303 -2.23 -7.78 2.89
N ALA A 304 -2.04 -8.92 3.57
CA ALA A 304 -0.80 -9.19 4.30
C ALA A 304 0.34 -9.79 3.45
N GLY A 305 0.24 -9.75 2.12
CA GLY A 305 1.18 -10.41 1.21
C GLY A 305 2.60 -9.83 1.18
N SER A 306 2.80 -8.63 1.74
CA SER A 306 4.13 -8.04 1.96
C SER A 306 4.83 -8.55 3.23
N TRP A 307 4.06 -9.08 4.20
CA TRP A 307 4.54 -9.49 5.53
C TRP A 307 4.60 -11.02 5.71
N GLY A 308 3.95 -11.76 4.81
CA GLY A 308 3.76 -13.20 4.90
C GLY A 308 2.54 -13.61 5.73
N CYS A 309 2.28 -14.91 5.81
CA CYS A 309 1.09 -15.48 6.48
C CYS A 309 1.14 -15.49 8.01
N GLY A 310 2.17 -14.90 8.61
CA GLY A 310 2.50 -15.19 10.00
C GLY A 310 2.74 -16.69 10.21
N PRO A 311 2.78 -17.16 11.46
CA PRO A 311 3.16 -18.53 11.73
C PRO A 311 2.01 -19.50 11.39
N VAL A 312 2.10 -20.14 10.21
CA VAL A 312 1.46 -21.46 9.97
C VAL A 312 2.27 -22.56 10.71
N ASP A 313 3.50 -22.23 11.10
CA ASP A 313 4.46 -22.83 12.03
C ASP A 313 5.33 -21.70 12.63
N ASP A 314 6.19 -21.93 13.64
CA ASP A 314 7.04 -20.92 14.35
C ASP A 314 8.09 -20.21 13.45
N ARG A 315 7.69 -19.75 12.26
CA ARG A 315 8.48 -19.01 11.29
C ARG A 315 8.26 -17.53 11.54
N SER A 316 9.34 -16.91 12.00
CA SER A 316 9.51 -15.46 12.12
C SER A 316 10.09 -14.81 10.85
N VAL A 317 10.27 -15.59 9.77
CA VAL A 317 10.92 -15.12 8.54
C VAL A 317 9.87 -14.48 7.63
N PRO A 318 10.04 -13.21 7.23
CA PRO A 318 9.19 -12.58 6.23
C PRO A 318 9.14 -13.43 4.95
N PHE A 319 7.99 -13.46 4.29
CA PHE A 319 7.90 -13.94 2.92
C PHE A 319 6.98 -13.04 2.11
N GLY A 320 7.25 -12.97 0.82
CA GLY A 320 6.60 -12.05 -0.11
C GLY A 320 7.61 -11.34 -1.01
N PRO A 321 7.15 -10.37 -1.83
CA PRO A 321 5.73 -10.04 -2.00
C PRO A 321 4.98 -11.21 -2.64
N THR A 322 3.79 -11.56 -2.15
CA THR A 322 2.91 -12.50 -2.88
C THR A 322 2.23 -11.78 -4.04
N HIS A 323 1.64 -12.52 -4.98
CA HIS A 323 0.87 -11.88 -6.05
C HIS A 323 -0.29 -11.04 -5.51
N LEU A 324 -0.64 -9.99 -6.28
CA LEU A 324 -1.95 -9.34 -6.20
C LEU A 324 -3.09 -10.35 -6.36
N SER A 325 -4.23 -10.06 -5.73
CA SER A 325 -5.46 -10.84 -5.93
C SER A 325 -5.92 -10.76 -7.40
N ALA A 326 -6.65 -11.77 -7.86
CA ALA A 326 -7.30 -11.72 -9.17
C ALA A 326 -8.18 -10.47 -9.33
N HIS A 327 -8.83 -9.99 -8.26
CA HIS A 327 -9.56 -8.73 -8.32
C HIS A 327 -8.68 -7.53 -8.65
N SER A 328 -7.59 -7.34 -7.91
CA SER A 328 -6.67 -6.22 -8.13
C SER A 328 -6.06 -6.27 -9.53
N LYS A 329 -5.68 -7.45 -10.00
CA LYS A 329 -5.17 -7.64 -11.37
C LYS A 329 -6.22 -7.29 -12.43
N GLN A 330 -7.49 -7.63 -12.20
CA GLN A 330 -8.57 -7.32 -13.14
C GLN A 330 -8.88 -5.81 -13.15
N VAL A 331 -8.87 -5.14 -11.99
CA VAL A 331 -9.00 -3.68 -11.88
C VAL A 331 -7.91 -2.97 -12.68
N LEU A 332 -6.69 -3.53 -12.69
CA LEU A 332 -5.55 -3.06 -13.49
C LEU A 332 -5.54 -3.61 -14.92
N GLY A 333 -6.56 -4.34 -15.37
CA GLY A 333 -6.64 -4.88 -16.73
C GLY A 333 -5.57 -5.93 -17.09
N TRP A 334 -4.91 -6.53 -16.10
CA TRP A 334 -3.85 -7.53 -16.32
C TRP A 334 -4.37 -8.95 -16.51
N ILE A 335 -5.61 -9.20 -16.09
CA ILE A 335 -6.31 -10.46 -16.26
C ILE A 335 -7.78 -10.21 -16.62
N ASP A 336 -8.43 -11.23 -17.15
CA ASP A 336 -9.86 -11.23 -17.45
C ASP A 336 -10.66 -12.12 -16.51
N TYR A 337 -11.93 -11.78 -16.32
CA TYR A 337 -12.87 -12.69 -15.68
C TYR A 337 -13.48 -13.65 -16.67
N VAL A 338 -13.59 -14.91 -16.25
CA VAL A 338 -14.51 -15.88 -16.83
C VAL A 338 -15.88 -15.61 -16.22
N GLU A 339 -16.83 -15.20 -17.06
CA GLU A 339 -18.23 -15.02 -16.67
C GLU A 339 -19.10 -16.13 -17.24
N LEU A 340 -19.82 -16.82 -16.36
CA LEU A 340 -20.67 -17.95 -16.74
C LEU A 340 -22.14 -17.57 -16.92
N GLY A 341 -22.53 -16.37 -16.45
CA GLY A 341 -23.94 -15.99 -16.31
C GLY A 341 -24.67 -16.87 -15.27
N GLU A 342 -25.98 -17.06 -15.47
CA GLU A 342 -26.78 -17.95 -14.62
C GLU A 342 -26.51 -19.42 -14.96
N VAL A 343 -25.88 -20.15 -14.03
CA VAL A 343 -25.58 -21.57 -14.17
C VAL A 343 -26.03 -22.37 -12.95
N TRP A 344 -26.34 -23.66 -13.15
CA TRP A 344 -26.71 -24.60 -12.10
C TRP A 344 -25.96 -25.93 -12.28
N ASN A 345 -25.35 -26.45 -11.21
CA ASN A 345 -24.53 -27.68 -11.23
C ASN A 345 -23.50 -27.69 -12.37
N HIS A 346 -22.79 -26.58 -12.56
CA HIS A 346 -21.80 -26.42 -13.62
C HIS A 346 -20.39 -26.67 -13.08
N GLU A 347 -19.57 -27.37 -13.85
CA GLU A 347 -18.17 -27.64 -13.54
C GLU A 347 -17.29 -26.65 -14.29
N VAL A 348 -16.33 -26.04 -13.58
CA VAL A 348 -15.41 -25.04 -14.13
C VAL A 348 -13.99 -25.51 -13.89
N PHE A 349 -13.16 -25.46 -14.94
CA PHE A 349 -11.74 -25.74 -14.84
C PHE A 349 -10.97 -24.41 -14.82
N LEU A 350 -10.16 -24.22 -13.79
CA LEU A 350 -9.29 -23.06 -13.64
C LEU A 350 -7.84 -23.51 -13.79
N GLU A 351 -7.14 -22.88 -14.72
CA GLU A 351 -5.69 -22.94 -14.82
C GLU A 351 -5.06 -21.90 -13.87
N PRO A 352 -3.82 -22.09 -13.39
CA PRO A 352 -3.20 -21.15 -12.46
C PRO A 352 -3.26 -19.72 -12.98
N VAL A 353 -3.79 -18.79 -12.19
CA VAL A 353 -4.02 -17.40 -12.60
C VAL A 353 -2.72 -16.72 -13.04
N GLN A 354 -1.59 -17.13 -12.45
CA GLN A 354 -0.25 -16.63 -12.79
C GLN A 354 0.10 -16.86 -14.27
N SER A 355 -0.35 -17.98 -14.86
CA SER A 355 -0.06 -18.33 -16.26
C SER A 355 -1.24 -18.05 -17.19
N SER A 356 -2.45 -18.35 -16.74
CA SER A 356 -3.67 -18.26 -17.55
C SER A 356 -4.14 -16.82 -17.76
N GLY A 357 -3.93 -15.95 -16.78
CA GLY A 357 -4.53 -14.62 -16.75
C GLY A 357 -6.06 -14.65 -16.68
N LEU A 358 -6.64 -15.71 -16.09
CA LEU A 358 -8.08 -15.89 -15.95
C LEU A 358 -8.46 -16.20 -14.51
N ALA A 359 -9.56 -15.60 -14.04
CA ALA A 359 -10.21 -15.92 -12.78
C ALA A 359 -11.73 -16.02 -12.96
N LEU A 360 -12.40 -16.85 -12.19
CA LEU A 360 -13.85 -16.98 -12.26
C LEU A 360 -14.52 -15.88 -11.43
N ARG A 361 -15.50 -15.20 -12.03
CA ARG A 361 -16.41 -14.29 -11.33
C ARG A 361 -17.78 -14.95 -11.19
N VAL A 362 -18.26 -15.08 -9.95
CA VAL A 362 -19.56 -15.67 -9.63
C VAL A 362 -20.48 -14.58 -9.07
N PRO A 363 -21.46 -14.09 -9.83
CA PRO A 363 -22.39 -13.08 -9.32
C PRO A 363 -23.20 -13.62 -8.14
N ILE A 364 -23.33 -12.83 -7.08
CA ILE A 364 -24.21 -13.08 -5.94
C ILE A 364 -25.37 -12.11 -6.04
N GLY A 365 -26.57 -12.62 -6.34
CA GLY A 365 -27.76 -11.79 -6.42
C GLY A 365 -27.95 -11.09 -7.77
N GLU A 366 -29.10 -10.41 -7.89
CA GLU A 366 -29.63 -9.95 -9.17
C GLU A 366 -29.03 -8.63 -9.66
N SER A 367 -28.35 -7.86 -8.78
CA SER A 367 -27.76 -6.56 -9.15
C SER A 367 -26.49 -6.70 -9.98
N GLY A 368 -25.79 -7.84 -9.89
CA GLY A 368 -24.46 -8.03 -10.47
C GLY A 368 -23.36 -7.17 -9.83
N SER A 369 -23.67 -6.41 -8.76
CA SER A 369 -22.69 -5.62 -7.99
C SER A 369 -21.91 -6.47 -6.99
N ASP A 370 -22.54 -7.53 -6.49
CA ASP A 370 -21.98 -8.41 -5.50
C ASP A 370 -21.56 -9.69 -6.21
N PHE A 371 -20.34 -10.15 -5.96
CA PHE A 371 -19.79 -11.33 -6.61
C PHE A 371 -18.70 -11.95 -5.76
N LEU A 372 -18.49 -13.25 -5.94
CA LEU A 372 -17.31 -13.96 -5.45
C LEU A 372 -16.32 -14.08 -6.59
N ILE A 373 -15.04 -14.08 -6.23
CA ILE A 373 -13.97 -14.40 -7.16
C ILE A 373 -13.41 -15.76 -6.78
N ALA A 374 -13.17 -16.61 -7.77
CA ALA A 374 -12.41 -17.84 -7.59
C ALA A 374 -11.17 -17.83 -8.49
N GLU A 375 -9.99 -17.96 -7.89
CA GLU A 375 -8.70 -18.02 -8.59
C GLU A 375 -7.92 -19.25 -8.15
N PHE A 376 -7.29 -19.95 -9.11
CA PHE A 376 -6.39 -21.06 -8.81
C PHE A 376 -4.96 -20.54 -8.75
N ARG A 377 -4.23 -20.86 -7.69
CA ARG A 377 -2.82 -20.45 -7.51
C ARG A 377 -1.91 -21.63 -7.19
N THR A 378 -0.72 -21.58 -7.77
CA THR A 378 0.38 -22.53 -7.53
C THR A 378 1.54 -21.85 -6.79
N GLN A 379 2.40 -22.65 -6.15
CA GLN A 379 3.60 -22.17 -5.45
C GLN A 379 4.74 -21.91 -6.45
N THR A 380 4.55 -20.91 -7.31
CA THR A 380 5.45 -20.55 -8.41
C THR A 380 5.72 -19.06 -8.42
N GLY A 381 6.92 -18.65 -8.88
CA GLY A 381 7.28 -17.23 -8.95
C GLY A 381 7.22 -16.55 -7.58
N PHE A 382 6.64 -15.35 -7.52
CA PHE A 382 6.43 -14.61 -6.27
C PHE A 382 5.46 -15.28 -5.30
N ASP A 383 4.72 -16.29 -5.77
CA ASP A 383 3.84 -17.11 -4.94
C ASP A 383 4.48 -18.38 -4.37
N HIS A 384 5.78 -18.62 -4.59
CA HIS A 384 6.45 -19.84 -4.14
C HIS A 384 6.37 -20.13 -2.62
N GLN A 385 6.03 -19.12 -1.80
CA GLN A 385 5.91 -19.25 -0.34
C GLN A 385 4.46 -19.16 0.18
N ILE A 386 3.44 -19.05 -0.68
CA ILE A 386 2.04 -19.10 -0.22
C ILE A 386 1.76 -20.43 0.51
N PRO A 387 0.81 -20.51 1.46
CA PRO A 387 0.64 -21.68 2.33
C PRO A 387 0.36 -23.01 1.63
N ALA A 388 -0.32 -22.98 0.49
CA ALA A 388 -0.71 -24.15 -0.27
C ALA A 388 -1.03 -23.79 -1.73
N GLU A 389 -1.03 -24.77 -2.61
CA GLU A 389 -1.64 -24.63 -3.94
C GLU A 389 -3.14 -24.92 -3.84
N GLY A 390 -3.95 -24.19 -4.60
CA GLY A 390 -5.40 -24.42 -4.59
C GLY A 390 -6.23 -23.25 -5.07
N VAL A 391 -7.55 -23.45 -5.03
CA VAL A 391 -8.53 -22.42 -5.39
C VAL A 391 -8.80 -21.56 -4.16
N LEU A 392 -8.60 -20.26 -4.30
CA LEU A 392 -9.04 -19.26 -3.35
C LEU A 392 -10.40 -18.73 -3.80
N MET A 393 -11.33 -18.59 -2.86
CA MET A 393 -12.64 -18.00 -3.09
C MET A 393 -12.93 -16.95 -2.02
N TYR A 394 -13.26 -15.73 -2.46
CA TYR A 394 -13.46 -14.58 -1.57
C TYR A 394 -14.51 -13.61 -2.11
#